data_AF-A0A2G9LS77-F1
#
_entry.id   AF-A0A2G9LS77-F1
#
_cell.length_a   1.000
_cell.length_b   1.000
_cell.length_c   1.000
_cell.angle_alpha   90.00
_cell.angle_beta   90.00
_cell.angle_gamma   90.00
#
_symmetry.space_group_name_H-M   'P 1'
#
loop_
_entity.id
_entity.type
_entity.pdbx_description
1 polymer ?
#
loop_
_entity_poly.entity_id
_entity_poly.type
_entity_poly.pdbx_seq_one_letter_code
_entity_poly.pdbx_strand_id
1 'polypeptide(L)'
;MKKDKRKILKNGIIFIISIGILILAVQFIYLKLVQEKKIIYRQDLTFHEYLNENPDKTIEFAFLGDSHARYGINPTYIPKSFNFASSGENYIKTYYKLGSVERFLLISSRGL
;
A
#
# COMPACT_ATOMS: atom_id res chain seq x y z
N MET A 1 -36.65 21.04 -34.72
CA MET A 1 -35.83 19.90 -35.22
C MET A 1 -34.32 20.06 -35.02
N LYS A 2 -33.61 21.07 -35.56
CA LYS A 2 -32.14 21.20 -35.34
C LYS A 2 -31.76 21.60 -33.89
N LYS A 3 -32.54 22.46 -33.23
CA LYS A 3 -32.32 22.88 -31.83
C LYS A 3 -32.54 21.74 -30.83
N ASP A 4 -33.56 20.92 -31.05
CA ASP A 4 -33.92 19.82 -30.13
C ASP A 4 -32.86 18.72 -30.13
N LYS A 5 -32.34 18.36 -31.31
CA LYS A 5 -31.22 17.42 -31.46
C LYS A 5 -29.96 17.93 -30.75
N ARG A 6 -29.68 19.24 -30.82
CA ARG A 6 -28.53 19.85 -30.13
C ARG A 6 -28.69 19.85 -28.60
N LYS A 7 -29.91 20.02 -28.09
CA LYS A 7 -30.23 19.94 -26.66
C LYS A 7 -30.07 18.51 -26.13
N ILE A 8 -30.57 17.52 -26.87
CA ILE A 8 -30.41 16.09 -26.53
C ILE A 8 -28.92 15.72 -26.52
N LEU A 9 -28.15 16.12 -27.53
CA LEU A 9 -26.72 15.85 -27.59
C LEU A 9 -25.96 16.48 -26.41
N LYS A 10 -26.25 17.75 -26.09
CA LYS A 10 -25.63 18.44 -24.94
C LYS A 10 -25.94 17.71 -23.63
N ASN A 11 -27.19 17.32 -23.42
CA ASN A 11 -27.60 16.60 -22.20
C ASN A 11 -26.96 15.21 -22.12
N GLY A 12 -26.84 14.50 -23.25
CA GLY A 12 -26.13 13.21 -23.32
C GLY A 12 -24.65 13.34 -22.98
N ILE A 13 -23.97 14.36 -23.52
CA ILE A 13 -22.56 14.64 -23.20
C ILE A 13 -22.41 14.96 -21.71
N ILE A 14 -23.26 15.81 -21.16
CA ILE A 14 -23.24 16.14 -19.73
C ILE A 14 -23.42 14.87 -18.89
N PHE A 15 -24.40 14.04 -19.22
CA PHE A 15 -24.66 12.79 -18.51
C PHE A 15 -23.46 11.82 -18.53
N ILE A 16 -22.83 11.64 -19.69
CA ILE A 16 -21.64 10.79 -19.83
C ILE A 16 -20.48 11.36 -18.98
N ILE A 17 -20.26 12.67 -19.02
CA ILE A 17 -19.24 13.33 -18.20
C ILE A 17 -19.54 13.14 -16.71
N SER A 18 -20.80 13.31 -16.29
CA SER A 18 -21.22 13.11 -14.89
C SER A 18 -20.94 11.68 -14.42
N ILE A 19 -21.28 10.67 -15.23
CA ILE A 19 -20.97 9.26 -14.93
C ILE A 19 -19.45 9.05 -14.88
N GLY A 20 -18.70 9.60 -15.84
CA GLY A 20 -17.25 9.50 -15.86
C GLY A 20 -16.61 10.05 -14.58
N ILE A 21 -17.05 11.23 -14.13
CA ILE A 21 -16.60 11.85 -12.89
C ILE A 21 -16.96 10.95 -11.68
N LEU A 22 -18.17 10.39 -11.64
CA LEU A 22 -18.59 9.50 -10.58
C LEU A 22 -17.71 8.25 -10.50
N ILE A 23 -17.42 7.62 -11.63
CA ILE A 23 -16.54 6.43 -11.70
C ILE A 23 -15.13 6.78 -11.22
N LEU A 24 -14.57 7.89 -11.68
CA LEU A 24 -13.24 8.34 -11.25
C LEU A 24 -13.19 8.65 -9.76
N ALA A 25 -14.23 9.28 -9.20
CA ALA A 25 -14.33 9.55 -7.77
C ALA A 25 -14.40 8.25 -6.96
N VAL A 26 -15.22 7.29 -7.36
CA VAL A 26 -15.30 5.97 -6.72
C VAL A 26 -13.96 5.25 -6.79
N GLN A 27 -13.29 5.26 -7.95
CA GLN A 27 -11.99 4.63 -8.11
C GLN A 27 -10.93 5.29 -7.23
N PHE A 28 -10.91 6.61 -7.15
CA PHE A 28 -9.99 7.35 -6.27
C PHE A 28 -10.20 6.98 -4.80
N ILE A 29 -11.46 6.93 -4.34
CA ILE A 29 -11.81 6.53 -2.97
C ILE A 29 -11.38 5.08 -2.71
N TYR A 30 -11.62 4.16 -3.64
CA TYR A 30 -11.22 2.76 -3.53
C TYR A 30 -9.70 2.60 -3.39
N LEU A 31 -8.93 3.24 -4.28
CA LEU A 31 -7.47 3.22 -4.24
C LEU A 31 -6.95 3.78 -2.92
N LYS A 32 -7.53 4.88 -2.43
CA LYS A 32 -7.08 5.53 -1.21
C LYS A 32 -7.46 4.82 0.07
N LEU A 33 -8.70 4.36 0.21
CA LEU A 33 -9.18 3.83 1.48
C LEU A 33 -9.03 2.31 1.59
N VAL A 34 -9.18 1.59 0.48
CA VAL A 34 -9.25 0.12 0.49
C VAL A 34 -7.89 -0.47 0.15
N GLN A 35 -7.27 -0.04 -0.95
CA GLN A 35 -6.03 -0.64 -1.40
C GLN A 35 -4.85 -0.32 -0.48
N GLU A 36 -4.69 0.93 -0.03
CA GLU A 36 -3.63 1.30 0.93
C GLU A 36 -3.78 0.50 2.24
N LYS A 37 -4.99 0.40 2.82
CA LYS A 37 -5.24 -0.38 4.04
C LYS A 37 -4.99 -1.87 3.87
N LYS A 38 -5.37 -2.45 2.72
CA LYS A 38 -5.15 -3.87 2.43
C LYS A 38 -3.66 -4.21 2.34
N ILE A 39 -2.85 -3.31 1.79
CA ILE A 39 -1.39 -3.50 1.70
C ILE A 39 -0.77 -3.52 3.10
N ILE A 40 -1.15 -2.56 3.95
CA ILE A 40 -0.67 -2.49 5.34
C ILE A 40 -1.09 -3.75 6.11
N TYR A 41 -2.38 -4.11 6.06
CA TYR A 41 -2.88 -5.30 6.75
C TYR A 41 -2.19 -6.59 6.32
N ARG A 42 -1.89 -6.75 5.02
CA ARG A 42 -1.11 -7.89 4.54
C ARG A 42 0.32 -7.88 5.06
N GLN A 43 0.98 -6.73 5.10
CA GLN A 43 2.33 -6.63 5.67
C GLN A 43 2.34 -7.03 7.14
N ASP A 44 1.34 -6.59 7.93
CA ASP A 44 1.21 -6.97 9.33
C ASP A 44 1.00 -8.49 9.50
N LEU A 45 0.13 -9.10 8.69
CA LEU A 45 -0.08 -10.55 8.73
C LEU A 45 1.20 -11.33 8.42
N THR A 46 1.87 -11.00 7.32
CA THR A 46 3.13 -11.66 6.93
C THR A 46 4.23 -11.46 7.96
N PHE A 47 4.22 -10.32 8.65
CA PHE A 47 5.15 -10.05 9.74
C PHE A 47 4.85 -10.91 10.98
N HIS A 48 3.58 -11.03 11.36
CA HIS A 48 3.17 -11.93 12.44
C HIS A 48 3.49 -13.39 12.12
N GLU A 49 3.28 -13.83 10.88
CA GLU A 49 3.70 -15.15 10.41
C GLU A 49 5.21 -15.35 10.59
N TYR A 50 6.02 -14.38 10.14
CA TYR A 50 7.47 -14.41 10.34
C TYR A 50 7.86 -14.53 11.82
N LEU A 51 7.22 -13.77 12.73
CA LEU A 51 7.51 -13.83 14.16
C LEU A 51 7.10 -15.17 14.80
N ASN A 52 6.09 -15.84 14.26
CA ASN A 52 5.68 -17.16 14.74
C ASN A 52 6.63 -18.26 14.24
N GLU A 53 7.17 -18.10 13.03
CA GLU A 53 8.12 -19.04 12.43
C GLU A 53 9.56 -18.88 12.99
N ASN A 54 9.91 -17.69 13.50
CA ASN A 54 11.23 -17.39 14.06
C ASN A 54 11.12 -17.29 15.60
N PRO A 55 11.45 -18.36 16.36
CA PRO A 55 11.20 -18.44 17.80
C PRO A 55 11.99 -17.41 18.63
N ASP A 56 13.11 -16.94 18.10
CA ASP A 56 13.93 -15.88 18.65
C ASP A 56 13.36 -14.48 18.38
N LYS A 57 12.33 -14.35 17.52
CA LYS A 57 11.62 -13.09 17.19
C LYS A 57 12.56 -11.94 16.84
N THR A 58 13.74 -12.24 16.30
CA THR A 58 14.76 -11.26 15.96
C THR A 58 14.76 -10.94 14.47
N ILE A 59 15.07 -9.68 14.16
CA ILE A 59 15.28 -9.20 12.79
C ILE A 59 16.60 -8.44 12.81
N GLU A 60 17.58 -8.98 12.08
CA GLU A 60 18.89 -8.36 11.90
C GLU A 60 18.87 -7.43 10.67
N PHE A 61 18.08 -7.78 9.64
CA PHE A 61 18.00 -7.01 8.40
C PHE A 61 16.56 -6.63 8.08
N ALA A 62 16.28 -5.33 8.05
CA ALA A 62 15.00 -4.79 7.62
C ALA A 62 15.17 -4.12 6.24
N PHE A 63 14.48 -4.64 5.23
CA PHE A 63 14.49 -4.05 3.89
C PHE A 63 13.32 -3.08 3.72
N LEU A 64 13.63 -1.87 3.26
CA LEU A 64 12.68 -0.78 3.02
C LEU A 64 12.87 -0.26 1.61
N GLY A 65 11.80 0.22 0.98
CA GLY A 65 11.86 0.75 -0.37
C GLY A 65 10.56 0.58 -1.13
N ASP A 66 10.64 0.83 -2.43
CA ASP A 66 9.50 0.77 -3.33
C ASP A 66 9.26 -0.66 -3.88
N SER A 67 8.62 -0.75 -5.05
CA SER A 67 8.43 -2.02 -5.76
C SER A 67 9.73 -2.77 -6.06
N HIS A 68 10.86 -2.08 -6.29
CA HIS A 68 12.12 -2.73 -6.62
C HIS A 68 12.65 -3.54 -5.44
N ALA A 69 12.68 -2.94 -4.25
CA ALA A 69 13.07 -3.64 -3.03
C ALA A 69 12.06 -4.76 -2.69
N ARG A 70 10.76 -4.52 -2.91
CA ARG A 70 9.70 -5.52 -2.64
C ARG A 70 9.84 -6.79 -3.46
N TYR A 71 10.12 -6.67 -4.75
CA TYR A 71 10.18 -7.82 -5.67
C TYR A 71 11.60 -8.33 -5.91
N GLY A 72 12.61 -7.51 -5.65
CA GLY A 72 14.02 -7.87 -5.83
C GLY A 72 14.65 -8.59 -4.64
N ILE A 73 14.04 -8.53 -3.46
CA ILE A 73 14.58 -9.12 -2.23
C ILE A 73 13.65 -10.22 -1.74
N ASN A 74 14.19 -11.43 -1.62
CA ASN A 74 13.50 -12.58 -1.04
C ASN A 74 14.12 -12.92 0.32
N PRO A 75 13.42 -12.62 1.44
CA PRO A 75 13.90 -12.89 2.80
C PRO A 75 14.18 -14.37 3.09
N THR A 76 13.58 -15.30 2.34
CA THR A 76 13.80 -16.75 2.52
C THR A 76 15.27 -17.15 2.33
N TYR A 77 16.02 -16.38 1.54
CA TYR A 77 17.45 -16.62 1.29
C TYR A 77 18.37 -15.78 2.18
N ILE A 78 17.83 -14.87 2.99
CA ILE A 78 18.58 -13.97 3.87
C ILE A 78 18.08 -14.21 5.29
N PRO A 79 18.77 -15.02 6.10
CA PRO A 79 18.34 -15.35 7.45
C PRO A 79 18.08 -14.08 8.29
N LYS A 80 17.12 -14.18 9.20
CA LYS A 80 16.75 -13.11 10.14
C LYS A 80 16.45 -11.77 9.47
N SER A 81 15.80 -11.82 8.31
CA SER A 81 15.46 -10.62 7.57
C SER A 81 13.97 -10.51 7.29
N PHE A 82 13.49 -9.28 7.15
CA PHE A 82 12.11 -9.01 6.76
C PHE A 82 12.03 -7.88 5.73
N ASN A 83 11.16 -8.04 4.73
CA ASN A 83 10.97 -7.06 3.67
C ASN A 83 9.72 -6.22 3.92
N PHE A 84 9.92 -5.00 4.44
CA PHE A 84 8.87 -4.01 4.67
C PHE A 84 8.56 -3.14 3.44
N ALA A 85 9.26 -3.33 2.32
CA ALA A 85 9.07 -2.52 1.11
C ALA A 85 7.65 -2.63 0.55
N SER A 86 7.09 -1.51 0.08
CA SER A 86 5.76 -1.48 -0.51
C SER A 86 5.72 -0.76 -1.86
N SER A 87 4.79 -1.17 -2.72
CA SER A 87 4.73 -0.65 -4.10
C SER A 87 4.24 0.80 -4.11
N GLY A 88 4.96 1.67 -4.83
CA GLY A 88 4.60 3.09 -4.93
C GLY A 88 4.98 3.92 -3.69
N GLU A 89 5.89 3.42 -2.86
CA GLU A 89 6.53 4.23 -1.82
C GLU A 89 7.48 5.26 -2.42
N ASN A 90 7.44 6.47 -1.85
CA ASN A 90 8.42 7.50 -2.11
C ASN A 90 9.32 7.67 -0.88
N TYR A 91 10.42 8.40 -1.04
CA TYR A 91 11.41 8.58 0.03
C TYR A 91 10.82 9.15 1.33
N ILE A 92 9.81 10.03 1.24
CA ILE A 92 9.12 10.60 2.42
C ILE A 92 8.37 9.50 3.18
N LYS A 93 7.58 8.68 2.48
CA LYS A 93 6.85 7.56 3.09
C LYS A 93 7.81 6.56 3.71
N THR A 94 8.91 6.24 3.03
CA THR A 94 9.95 5.34 3.53
C THR A 94 10.58 5.88 4.81
N TYR A 95 10.84 7.18 4.88
CA TYR A 95 11.38 7.84 6.08
C TYR A 95 10.45 7.72 7.30
N TYR A 96 9.16 8.00 7.13
CA TYR A 96 8.20 7.83 8.22
C TYR A 96 8.02 6.36 8.62
N LYS A 97 8.02 5.45 7.66
CA LYS A 97 7.97 4.00 7.91
C LYS A 97 9.18 3.53 8.71
N LEU A 98 10.38 4.00 8.40
CA LEU A 98 11.60 3.66 9.13
C LEU A 98 11.44 3.99 10.63
N GLY A 99 10.94 5.18 10.97
CA GLY A 99 10.71 5.56 12.36
C GLY A 99 9.64 4.70 13.07
N SER A 100 8.63 4.22 12.34
CA SER A 100 7.66 3.25 12.87
C SER A 100 8.30 1.88 13.09
N VAL A 101 9.06 1.38 12.13
CA VAL A 101 9.76 0.08 12.20
C VAL A 101 10.78 0.07 13.32
N GLU A 102 11.62 1.11 13.42
CA GLU A 102 12.63 1.26 14.49
C GLU A 102 11.97 1.22 15.87
N ARG A 103 10.92 2.02 16.07
CA ARG A 103 10.19 2.07 17.35
C ARG A 103 9.58 0.70 17.69
N PHE A 104 9.06 -0.01 16.69
CA PHE A 104 8.44 -1.31 16.88
C PHE A 104 9.48 -2.42 17.18
N LEU A 105 10.62 -2.42 16.47
CA LEU A 105 11.74 -3.33 16.74
C LEU A 105 12.31 -3.10 18.15
N LEU A 106 12.43 -1.84 18.58
CA LEU A 106 12.85 -1.51 19.94
C LEU A 106 11.88 -2.07 21.00
N ILE A 107 10.56 -2.01 20.75
CA ILE A 107 9.56 -2.61 21.65
C ILE A 107 9.69 -4.14 21.66
N SER A 108 9.80 -4.77 20.49
CA SER A 108 9.95 -6.23 20.37
C SER A 108 11.23 -6.75 21.04
N SER A 109 12.33 -5.99 20.96
CA SER A 109 13.61 -6.34 21.61
C SER A 109 13.58 -6.27 23.14
N ARG A 110 12.57 -5.61 23.73
CA ARG A 110 12.44 -5.41 25.18
C ARG A 110 11.61 -6.50 25.89
N GLY A 111 11.20 -7.54 25.18
CA GLY A 111 10.54 -8.71 25.77
C GLY A 111 9.11 -8.42 26.20
N LEU A 112 8.18 -8.59 25.26
CA LEU A 112 6.84 -9.12 25.52
C LEU A 112 6.79 -10.57 25.03
#